data_AF-A0A2W1BQP1-F1
#
_entry.id   AF-A0A2W1BQP1-F1
#
_cell.length_a   1.000
_cell.length_b   1.000
_cell.length_c   1.000
_cell.angle_alpha   90.00
_cell.angle_beta   90.00
_cell.angle_gamma   90.00
#
_symmetry.space_group_name_H-M   'P 1'
#
loop_
_entity.id
_entity.type
_entity.pdbx_description
1 polymer ?
#
loop_
_entity_poly.entity_id
_entity_poly.type
_entity_poly.pdbx_seq_one_letter_code
_entity_poly.pdbx_strand_id
1 'polypeptide(L)'
;MSWLRTTGLSFARQLSRSLDPRHDYEPQACYNSFCKHWQQAHDIIQKSQPNHLHDDVLGVVNHLEQLATLLVLEARAREINTATSPAACLEYLLSENLLDKLYEWAVCTGKYENAVRLEQLKLFGNLISHYSAQVIAAEPFLRPLLKLLSGFRNELPPPNLESQLVSVLNQLCVALMQNMKFLDLFFLTTHTHKGSQADISAPRG
;
A
#
# COMPACT_ATOMS: atom_id res chain seq x y z
N MET A 1 -9.25 -8.42 25.06
CA MET A 1 -8.23 -8.42 23.98
C MET A 1 -7.59 -7.03 23.82
N SER A 2 -6.91 -6.47 24.85
CA SER A 2 -6.50 -5.05 24.88
C SER A 2 -4.99 -4.78 25.00
N TRP A 3 -4.14 -5.81 24.92
CA TRP A 3 -2.72 -5.65 25.27
C TRP A 3 -1.78 -5.40 24.08
N LEU A 4 -2.26 -5.54 22.85
CA LEU A 4 -1.44 -5.35 21.63
C LEU A 4 -1.17 -3.87 21.28
N ARG A 5 -1.67 -2.91 22.06
CA ARG A 5 -1.73 -1.51 21.62
C ARG A 5 -0.63 -0.60 22.15
N THR A 6 0.25 -1.04 23.05
CA THR A 6 0.88 -0.08 23.97
C THR A 6 2.36 0.21 23.73
N THR A 7 3.10 -0.63 23.02
CA THR A 7 4.57 -0.50 22.90
C THR A 7 5.08 -0.08 21.52
N GLY A 8 4.53 -0.59 20.42
CA GLY A 8 4.95 -0.17 19.05
C GLY A 8 4.28 1.12 18.59
N LEU A 9 2.98 1.23 18.86
CA LEU A 9 2.13 2.38 18.51
C LEU A 9 2.54 3.68 19.21
N SER A 10 3.21 3.62 20.35
CA SER A 10 3.75 4.78 21.06
C SER A 10 4.98 5.32 20.35
N PHE A 11 5.94 4.47 19.95
CA PHE A 11 7.15 4.90 19.29
C PHE A 11 6.90 5.45 17.87
N ALA A 12 6.09 4.77 17.04
CA ALA A 12 5.73 5.25 15.70
C ALA A 12 4.96 6.59 15.73
N ARG A 13 4.02 6.74 16.67
CA ARG A 13 3.30 8.01 16.88
C ARG A 13 4.19 9.07 17.52
N GLN A 14 5.13 8.70 18.39
CA GLN A 14 6.10 9.62 18.98
C GLN A 14 7.07 10.12 17.91
N LEU A 15 7.63 9.26 17.06
CA LEU A 15 8.47 9.65 15.93
C LEU A 15 7.71 10.57 14.97
N SER A 16 6.48 10.22 14.60
CA SER A 16 5.64 11.05 13.71
C SER A 16 5.24 12.41 14.31
N ARG A 17 5.23 12.54 15.64
CA ARG A 17 4.91 13.79 16.36
C ARG A 17 6.16 14.58 16.78
N SER A 18 7.29 13.91 16.96
CA SER A 18 8.53 14.47 17.49
C SER A 18 9.51 14.86 16.40
N LEU A 19 9.49 14.18 15.25
CA LEU A 19 10.35 14.54 14.13
C LEU A 19 9.69 15.69 13.38
N ASP A 20 10.29 16.88 13.46
CA ASP A 20 10.00 17.96 12.53
C ASP A 20 10.74 17.64 11.22
N PRO A 21 10.04 17.33 10.11
CA PRO A 21 10.69 17.00 8.85
C PRO A 21 11.54 18.15 8.29
N ARG A 22 11.41 19.36 8.84
CA ARG A 22 12.20 20.54 8.45
C ARG A 22 13.63 20.54 8.98
N HIS A 23 13.90 19.87 10.10
CA HIS A 23 15.18 19.98 10.80
C HIS A 23 15.87 18.64 11.04
N ASP A 24 15.11 17.57 11.32
CA ASP A 24 15.67 16.29 11.76
C ASP A 24 15.52 15.16 10.71
N TYR A 25 15.07 15.49 9.50
CA TYR A 25 14.90 14.50 8.44
C TYR A 25 16.22 14.24 7.69
N GLU A 26 16.76 13.03 7.86
CA GLU A 26 17.90 12.52 7.10
C GLU A 26 17.42 11.47 6.08
N PRO A 27 17.38 11.78 4.76
CA PRO A 27 16.81 10.89 3.75
C PRO A 27 17.46 9.50 3.70
N GLN A 28 18.80 9.45 3.81
CA GLN A 28 19.53 8.19 3.73
C GLN A 28 19.28 7.32 4.97
N ALA A 29 19.19 7.91 6.16
CA ALA A 29 18.86 7.18 7.38
C ALA A 29 17.42 6.65 7.35
N CYS A 30 16.47 7.46 6.86
CA CYS A 30 15.08 7.04 6.64
C CYS A 30 15.01 5.83 5.71
N TYR A 31 15.65 5.93 4.54
CA TYR A 31 15.71 4.85 3.55
C TYR A 31 16.36 3.57 4.09
N ASN A 32 17.52 3.69 4.75
CA ASN A 32 18.21 2.54 5.34
C ASN A 32 17.36 1.86 6.42
N SER A 33 16.65 2.65 7.24
CA SER A 33 15.73 2.13 8.26
C SER A 33 14.55 1.40 7.61
N PHE A 34 14.01 1.95 6.52
CA PHE A 34 12.93 1.34 5.75
C PHE A 34 13.35 -0.03 5.20
N CYS A 35 14.52 -0.08 4.55
CA CYS A 35 15.07 -1.33 4.01
C CYS A 35 15.26 -2.39 5.11
N LYS A 36 15.80 -1.99 6.27
CA LYS A 36 16.01 -2.90 7.40
C LYS A 36 14.71 -3.45 7.96
N HIS A 37 13.70 -2.61 8.18
CA HIS A 37 12.40 -3.07 8.66
C HIS A 37 11.71 -4.01 7.67
N TRP A 38 11.82 -3.75 6.37
CA TRP A 38 11.30 -4.67 5.38
C TRP A 38 12.07 -5.99 5.38
N GLN A 39 13.39 -5.96 5.43
CA GLN A 39 14.21 -7.18 5.48
C GLN A 39 13.84 -8.03 6.70
N GLN A 40 13.68 -7.42 7.88
CA GLN A 40 13.27 -8.13 9.10
C GLN A 40 11.87 -8.74 8.98
N ALA A 41 10.91 -7.99 8.45
CA ALA A 41 9.57 -8.52 8.19
C ALA A 41 9.60 -9.67 7.18
N HIS A 42 10.37 -9.53 6.11
CA HIS A 42 10.47 -10.54 5.06
C HIS A 42 11.15 -11.82 5.56
N ASP A 43 12.18 -11.70 6.39
CA ASP A 43 12.83 -12.85 7.03
C ASP A 43 11.85 -13.62 7.93
N ILE A 44 10.98 -12.92 8.66
CA ILE A 44 9.92 -13.55 9.47
C ILE A 44 8.93 -14.27 8.55
N ILE A 45 8.46 -13.60 7.49
CA ILE A 45 7.52 -14.17 6.50
C ILE A 45 8.08 -15.47 5.92
N GLN A 46 9.36 -15.48 5.50
CA GLN A 46 10.00 -16.63 4.87
C GLN A 46 10.21 -17.80 5.82
N LYS A 47 10.44 -17.52 7.11
CA LYS A 47 10.72 -18.54 8.14
C LYS A 47 9.46 -18.94 8.93
N SER A 48 8.32 -18.33 8.63
CA SER A 48 7.11 -18.49 9.42
C SER A 48 6.63 -19.93 9.46
N GLN A 49 6.24 -20.38 10.65
CA GLN A 49 5.76 -21.75 10.87
C GLN A 49 4.42 -21.75 11.61
N PRO A 50 3.53 -22.73 11.34
CA PRO A 50 2.22 -22.81 11.98
C PRO A 50 2.23 -22.71 13.51
N ASN A 51 3.27 -23.25 14.16
CA ASN A 51 3.42 -23.26 15.62
C ASN A 51 3.78 -21.90 16.23
N HIS A 52 4.34 -20.98 15.43
CA HIS A 52 4.84 -19.67 15.86
C HIS A 52 4.11 -18.50 15.19
N LEU A 53 3.06 -18.79 14.40
CA LEU A 53 2.28 -17.80 13.65
C LEU A 53 1.82 -16.60 14.47
N HIS A 54 1.53 -16.78 15.76
CA HIS A 54 1.14 -15.65 16.61
C HIS A 54 2.25 -14.60 16.70
N ASP A 55 3.45 -15.04 17.06
CA ASP A 55 4.60 -14.17 17.27
C ASP A 55 5.11 -13.63 15.93
N ASP A 56 5.08 -14.44 14.88
CA ASP A 56 5.42 -14.03 13.52
C ASP A 56 4.51 -12.89 13.04
N VAL A 57 3.18 -13.03 13.23
CA VAL A 57 2.20 -11.98 12.89
C VAL A 57 2.46 -10.71 13.68
N LEU A 58 2.75 -10.80 14.98
CA LEU A 58 3.07 -9.62 15.76
C LEU A 58 4.36 -8.93 15.30
N GLY A 59 5.39 -9.71 14.98
CA GLY A 59 6.66 -9.21 14.47
C GLY A 59 6.49 -8.49 13.13
N VAL A 60 5.81 -9.11 12.18
CA VAL A 60 5.53 -8.51 10.87
C VAL A 60 4.69 -7.25 11.01
N VAL A 61 3.58 -7.28 11.77
CA VAL A 61 2.72 -6.11 11.99
C VAL A 61 3.51 -4.94 12.58
N ASN A 62 4.35 -5.20 13.58
CA ASN A 62 5.19 -4.16 14.16
C ASN A 62 6.13 -3.53 13.13
N HIS A 63 6.76 -4.33 12.26
CA HIS A 63 7.59 -3.81 11.18
C HIS A 63 6.79 -3.03 10.13
N LEU A 64 5.57 -3.47 9.78
CA LEU A 64 4.68 -2.74 8.87
C LEU A 64 4.29 -1.36 9.42
N GLU A 65 4.06 -1.25 10.73
CA GLU A 65 3.80 0.04 11.38
C GLU A 65 5.01 1.00 11.27
N GLN A 66 6.24 0.49 11.41
CA GLN A 66 7.45 1.29 11.22
C GLN A 66 7.64 1.70 9.75
N LEU A 67 7.42 0.78 8.81
CA LEU A 67 7.47 1.08 7.36
C LEU A 67 6.47 2.17 6.98
N ALA A 68 5.23 2.07 7.47
CA ALA A 68 4.21 3.08 7.25
C ALA A 68 4.63 4.45 7.82
N THR A 69 5.24 4.47 9.00
CA THR A 69 5.74 5.70 9.63
C THR A 69 6.82 6.37 8.80
N LEU A 70 7.79 5.60 8.30
CA LEU A 70 8.89 6.09 7.47
C LEU A 70 8.40 6.61 6.11
N LEU A 71 7.41 5.94 5.50
CA LEU A 71 6.74 6.43 4.28
C LEU A 71 6.05 7.77 4.52
N VAL A 72 5.28 7.91 5.61
CA VAL A 72 4.63 9.19 5.94
C VAL A 72 5.67 10.28 6.19
N LEU A 73 6.78 9.95 6.85
CA LEU A 73 7.88 10.89 7.10
C LEU A 73 8.52 11.36 5.79
N GLU A 74 8.84 10.43 4.88
CA GLU A 74 9.38 10.75 3.55
C GLU A 74 8.40 11.64 2.76
N ALA A 75 7.11 11.27 2.70
CA ALA A 75 6.10 12.04 2.00
C ALA A 75 6.01 13.48 2.50
N ARG A 76 5.96 13.69 3.83
CA ARG A 76 5.93 15.02 4.45
C ARG A 76 7.20 15.82 4.15
N ALA A 77 8.36 15.18 4.19
CA ALA A 77 9.62 15.84 3.86
C ALA A 77 9.65 16.32 2.39
N ARG A 78 9.07 15.54 1.45
CA ARG A 78 8.93 15.94 0.04
C ARG A 78 7.97 17.11 -0.16
N GLU A 79 6.88 17.16 0.59
CA GLU A 79 5.91 18.29 0.53
C GLU A 79 6.55 19.61 0.95
N ILE A 80 7.49 19.57 1.89
CA ILE A 80 8.23 20.74 2.37
C ILE A 80 9.37 21.09 1.40
N ASN A 81 10.12 20.09 0.93
CA ASN A 81 11.32 20.25 0.09
C ASN A 81 11.01 19.88 -1.36
N THR A 82 10.07 20.61 -1.97
CA THR A 82 9.38 20.32 -3.25
C THR A 82 10.26 20.10 -4.50
N ALA A 83 11.59 20.22 -4.40
CA ALA A 83 12.49 20.19 -5.55
C ALA A 83 13.50 19.02 -5.59
N THR A 84 13.75 18.25 -4.51
CA THR A 84 14.96 17.40 -4.48
C THR A 84 14.90 16.06 -3.76
N SER A 85 13.88 15.74 -2.95
CA SER A 85 13.89 14.45 -2.23
C SER A 85 13.28 13.33 -3.08
N PRO A 86 14.06 12.30 -3.49
CA PRO A 86 13.53 11.14 -4.20
C PRO A 86 12.53 10.37 -3.31
N ALA A 87 11.65 9.61 -3.95
CA ALA A 87 10.67 8.77 -3.26
C ALA A 87 11.30 7.40 -2.92
N ALA A 88 12.50 7.39 -2.35
CA ALA A 88 13.35 6.19 -2.28
C ALA A 88 12.70 5.03 -1.52
N CYS A 89 11.95 5.31 -0.43
CA CYS A 89 11.21 4.29 0.31
C CYS A 89 10.06 3.73 -0.52
N LEU A 90 9.29 4.59 -1.19
CA LEU A 90 8.22 4.15 -2.09
C LEU A 90 8.77 3.32 -3.25
N GLU A 91 9.83 3.79 -3.91
CA GLU A 91 10.47 3.12 -5.04
C GLU A 91 10.95 1.72 -4.63
N TYR A 92 11.58 1.60 -3.46
CA TYR A 92 11.99 0.31 -2.91
C TYR A 92 10.80 -0.60 -2.59
N LEU A 93 9.72 -0.08 -1.98
CA LEU A 93 8.49 -0.84 -1.72
C LEU A 93 7.92 -1.45 -3.01
N LEU A 94 7.90 -0.67 -4.09
CA LEU A 94 7.37 -1.08 -5.39
C LEU A 94 8.31 -2.06 -6.10
N SER A 95 9.61 -1.79 -6.13
CA SER A 95 10.59 -2.66 -6.79
C SER A 95 10.69 -4.04 -6.11
N GLU A 96 10.58 -4.07 -4.78
CA GLU A 96 10.61 -5.32 -4.00
C GLU A 96 9.31 -6.11 -4.04
N ASN A 97 8.25 -5.60 -4.68
CA ASN A 97 6.91 -6.19 -4.68
C ASN A 97 6.44 -6.55 -3.25
N LEU A 98 6.72 -5.64 -2.32
CA LEU A 98 6.49 -5.83 -0.88
C LEU A 98 5.04 -6.22 -0.58
N LEU A 99 4.10 -5.49 -1.19
CA LEU A 99 2.67 -5.65 -0.99
C LEU A 99 2.17 -7.02 -1.46
N ASP A 100 2.74 -7.55 -2.54
CA ASP A 100 2.39 -8.88 -3.07
C ASP A 100 2.94 -9.97 -2.15
N LYS A 101 4.22 -9.89 -1.75
CA LYS A 101 4.83 -10.80 -0.77
C LYS A 101 4.04 -10.84 0.54
N LEU A 102 3.58 -9.68 1.02
CA LEU A 102 2.76 -9.58 2.22
C LEU A 102 1.38 -10.22 2.04
N TYR A 103 0.75 -10.06 0.87
CA TYR A 103 -0.54 -10.68 0.57
C TYR A 103 -0.44 -12.20 0.50
N GLU A 104 0.54 -12.74 -0.22
CA GLU A 104 0.77 -14.18 -0.34
C GLU A 104 1.04 -14.83 1.02
N TRP A 105 1.68 -14.11 1.95
CA TRP A 105 1.83 -14.59 3.31
C TRP A 105 0.55 -14.47 4.14
N ALA A 106 -0.19 -13.36 4.02
CA ALA A 106 -1.41 -13.10 4.80
C ALA A 106 -2.43 -14.23 4.67
N VAL A 107 -2.64 -14.74 3.45
CA VAL A 107 -3.57 -15.85 3.17
C VAL A 107 -3.16 -17.18 3.84
N CYS A 108 -1.88 -17.31 4.21
CA CYS A 108 -1.35 -18.49 4.90
C CYS A 108 -1.43 -18.38 6.44
N THR A 109 -1.89 -17.26 6.99
CA THR A 109 -1.87 -17.01 8.45
C THR A 109 -3.12 -17.51 9.21
N GLY A 110 -4.09 -18.10 8.49
CA GLY A 110 -5.28 -18.73 9.06
C GLY A 110 -6.08 -17.77 9.95
N LYS A 111 -6.25 -18.09 11.25
CA LYS A 111 -7.03 -17.27 12.18
C LYS A 111 -6.52 -15.83 12.35
N TYR A 112 -5.29 -15.54 11.95
CA TYR A 112 -4.69 -14.20 12.02
C TYR A 112 -4.85 -13.38 10.74
N GLU A 113 -5.42 -13.97 9.68
CA GLU A 113 -5.52 -13.34 8.36
C GLU A 113 -6.22 -11.97 8.42
N ASN A 114 -7.33 -11.86 9.15
CA ASN A 114 -8.05 -10.59 9.29
C ASN A 114 -7.20 -9.49 9.98
N ALA A 115 -6.28 -9.87 10.87
CA ALA A 115 -5.36 -8.91 11.48
C ALA A 115 -4.34 -8.41 10.47
N VAL A 116 -3.76 -9.31 9.66
CA VAL A 116 -2.81 -8.93 8.61
C VAL A 116 -3.49 -8.11 7.51
N ARG A 117 -4.68 -8.50 7.05
CA ARG A 117 -5.50 -7.76 6.08
C ARG A 117 -5.81 -6.34 6.57
N LEU A 118 -6.06 -6.16 7.86
CA LEU A 118 -6.29 -4.82 8.43
C LEU A 118 -5.06 -3.93 8.29
N GLU A 119 -3.88 -4.43 8.60
CA GLU A 119 -2.64 -3.67 8.45
C GLU A 119 -2.28 -3.42 6.98
N GLN A 120 -2.57 -4.37 6.09
CA GLN A 120 -2.48 -4.15 4.64
C GLN A 120 -3.36 -2.98 4.19
N LEU A 121 -4.63 -2.95 4.58
CA LEU A 121 -5.55 -1.87 4.20
C LEU A 121 -5.10 -0.51 4.77
N LYS A 122 -4.53 -0.46 5.98
CA LYS A 122 -3.94 0.78 6.51
C LYS A 122 -2.75 1.24 5.69
N LEU A 123 -1.85 0.31 5.32
CA LEU A 123 -0.70 0.62 4.47
C LEU A 123 -1.14 1.14 3.10
N PHE A 124 -2.11 0.47 2.46
CA PHE A 124 -2.73 0.95 1.21
C PHE A 124 -3.32 2.35 1.37
N GLY A 125 -4.05 2.61 2.46
CA GLY A 125 -4.62 3.93 2.72
C GLY A 125 -3.55 5.03 2.87
N ASN A 126 -2.46 4.75 3.57
CA ASN A 126 -1.33 5.69 3.68
C ASN A 126 -0.68 5.96 2.32
N LEU A 127 -0.48 4.91 1.52
CA LEU A 127 0.09 5.03 0.17
C LEU A 127 -0.79 5.88 -0.75
N ILE A 128 -2.11 5.67 -0.76
CA ILE A 128 -3.03 6.47 -1.56
C ILE A 128 -3.03 7.93 -1.08
N SER A 129 -3.06 8.14 0.24
CA SER A 129 -3.15 9.48 0.83
C SER A 129 -1.92 10.35 0.53
N HIS A 130 -0.73 9.76 0.51
CA HIS A 130 0.54 10.50 0.42
C HIS A 130 1.23 10.42 -0.95
N TYR A 131 0.94 9.38 -1.74
CA TYR A 131 1.63 9.07 -2.99
C TYR A 131 0.68 8.82 -4.16
N SER A 132 -0.58 9.28 -4.07
CA SER A 132 -1.70 9.00 -4.99
C SER A 132 -1.31 8.84 -6.46
N ALA A 133 -0.71 9.85 -7.08
CA ALA A 133 -0.35 9.84 -8.50
C ALA A 133 0.70 8.78 -8.86
N GLN A 134 1.63 8.50 -7.95
CA GLN A 134 2.72 7.54 -8.15
C GLN A 134 2.22 6.10 -7.99
N VAL A 135 1.37 5.85 -7.00
CA VAL A 135 0.88 4.49 -6.70
C VAL A 135 -0.21 4.03 -7.65
N ILE A 136 -1.10 4.94 -8.09
CA ILE A 136 -2.15 4.59 -9.06
C ILE A 136 -1.58 4.28 -10.45
N ALA A 137 -0.40 4.81 -10.77
CA ALA A 137 0.32 4.49 -12.00
C ALA A 137 1.09 3.16 -11.93
N ALA A 138 1.25 2.58 -10.73
CA ALA A 138 2.20 1.50 -10.48
C ALA A 138 1.52 0.14 -10.39
N GLU A 139 1.86 -0.76 -11.31
CA GLU A 139 1.39 -2.14 -11.29
C GLU A 139 1.71 -2.91 -9.99
N PRO A 140 2.91 -2.79 -9.38
CA PRO A 140 3.23 -3.43 -8.09
C PRO A 140 2.35 -2.99 -6.92
N PHE A 141 1.63 -1.86 -7.07
CA PHE A 141 0.63 -1.41 -6.12
C PHE A 141 -0.77 -1.93 -6.48
N LEU A 142 -1.19 -1.78 -7.74
CA LEU A 142 -2.55 -2.11 -8.18
C LEU A 142 -2.85 -3.61 -8.08
N ARG A 143 -1.92 -4.48 -8.49
CA ARG A 143 -2.12 -5.94 -8.45
C ARG A 143 -2.47 -6.47 -7.06
N PRO A 144 -1.66 -6.24 -6.01
CA PRO A 144 -1.97 -6.74 -4.67
C PRO A 144 -3.21 -6.05 -4.05
N LEU A 145 -3.48 -4.79 -4.40
CA LEU A 145 -4.72 -4.12 -3.99
C LEU A 145 -5.94 -4.85 -4.55
N LEU A 146 -5.95 -5.15 -5.85
CA LEU A 146 -7.06 -5.86 -6.49
C LEU A 146 -7.22 -7.29 -5.96
N LYS A 147 -6.12 -8.01 -5.71
CA LYS A 147 -6.14 -9.32 -5.04
C LYS A 147 -6.81 -9.20 -3.66
N LEU A 148 -6.39 -8.24 -2.84
CA LEU A 148 -6.96 -8.00 -1.51
C LEU A 148 -8.45 -7.65 -1.57
N LEU A 149 -8.85 -6.75 -2.46
CA LEU A 149 -10.26 -6.37 -2.65
C LEU A 149 -11.11 -7.56 -3.12
N SER A 150 -10.58 -8.41 -4.01
CA SER A 150 -11.28 -9.59 -4.49
C SER A 150 -11.55 -10.61 -3.38
N GLY A 151 -10.67 -10.68 -2.37
CA GLY A 151 -10.84 -11.52 -1.19
C GLY A 151 -12.07 -11.18 -0.35
N PHE A 152 -12.57 -9.94 -0.41
CA PHE A 152 -13.75 -9.50 0.34
C PHE A 152 -15.09 -9.76 -0.38
N ARG A 153 -15.08 -10.22 -1.64
CA ARG A 153 -16.28 -10.23 -2.51
C ARG A 153 -17.47 -11.05 -1.95
N ASN A 154 -17.20 -12.07 -1.16
CA ASN A 154 -18.22 -12.98 -0.59
C ASN A 154 -18.10 -13.12 0.93
N GLU A 155 -17.39 -12.20 1.58
CA GLU A 155 -17.14 -12.25 3.03
C GLU A 155 -17.81 -11.04 3.69
N LEU A 156 -18.37 -11.24 4.89
CA LEU A 156 -18.77 -10.13 5.75
C LEU A 156 -17.56 -9.77 6.63
N PRO A 157 -16.77 -8.72 6.31
CA PRO A 157 -15.61 -8.37 7.10
C PRO A 157 -16.04 -7.92 8.51
N PRO A 158 -15.20 -8.16 9.53
CA PRO A 158 -15.40 -7.58 10.85
C PRO A 158 -15.50 -6.04 10.78
N PRO A 159 -16.23 -5.36 11.68
CA PRO A 159 -16.53 -3.93 11.56
C PRO A 159 -15.31 -3.01 11.41
N ASN A 160 -14.20 -3.35 12.08
CA ASN A 160 -12.95 -2.61 11.97
C ASN A 160 -12.30 -2.73 10.59
N LEU A 161 -12.40 -3.92 9.99
CA LEU A 161 -11.86 -4.20 8.66
C LEU A 161 -12.76 -3.57 7.58
N GLU A 162 -14.08 -3.66 7.75
CA GLU A 162 -15.07 -3.00 6.90
C GLU A 162 -14.84 -1.48 6.84
N SER A 163 -14.73 -0.84 8.01
CA SER A 163 -14.49 0.61 8.09
C SER A 163 -13.22 1.03 7.35
N GLN A 164 -12.13 0.26 7.50
CA GLN A 164 -10.88 0.54 6.81
C GLN A 164 -10.98 0.27 5.30
N LEU A 165 -11.68 -0.78 4.88
CA LEU A 165 -11.93 -1.10 3.48
C LEU A 165 -12.70 0.02 2.77
N VAL A 166 -13.79 0.50 3.37
CA VAL A 166 -14.58 1.62 2.86
C VAL A 166 -13.72 2.88 2.74
N SER A 167 -12.87 3.15 3.73
CA SER A 167 -11.93 4.28 3.69
C SER A 167 -10.97 4.20 2.50
N VAL A 168 -10.33 3.04 2.28
CA VAL A 168 -9.41 2.81 1.15
C VAL A 168 -10.11 2.94 -0.19
N LEU A 169 -11.31 2.36 -0.34
CA LEU A 169 -12.09 2.45 -1.58
C LEU A 169 -12.47 3.90 -1.89
N ASN A 170 -12.92 4.65 -0.88
CA ASN A 170 -13.24 6.06 -1.04
C ASN A 170 -12.00 6.87 -1.45
N GLN A 171 -10.87 6.67 -0.78
CA GLN A 171 -9.60 7.33 -1.13
C GLN A 171 -9.17 7.01 -2.57
N LEU A 172 -9.30 5.75 -3.00
CA LEU A 172 -8.98 5.33 -4.35
C LEU A 172 -9.87 6.03 -5.38
N CYS A 173 -11.19 6.09 -5.14
CA CYS A 173 -12.12 6.81 -6.01
C CYS A 173 -11.75 8.29 -6.15
N VAL A 174 -11.47 8.97 -5.03
CA VAL A 174 -11.05 10.36 -5.04
C VAL A 174 -9.75 10.54 -5.82
N ALA A 175 -8.76 9.69 -5.57
CA ALA A 175 -7.46 9.78 -6.21
C ALA A 175 -7.52 9.50 -7.73
N LEU A 176 -8.38 8.57 -8.17
CA LEU A 176 -8.65 8.34 -9.60
C LEU A 176 -9.30 9.56 -10.24
N MET A 177 -10.29 10.17 -9.58
CA MET A 177 -10.96 11.39 -10.06
C MET A 177 -10.01 12.60 -10.12
N GLN A 178 -9.02 12.67 -9.24
CA GLN A 178 -8.03 13.75 -9.27
C GLN A 178 -6.98 13.57 -10.37
N ASN A 179 -6.80 12.35 -10.87
CA ASN A 179 -5.83 12.03 -11.92
C ASN A 179 -6.56 11.68 -13.24
N MET A 180 -7.29 12.66 -13.78
CA MET A 180 -8.12 12.53 -15.01
C MET A 180 -7.39 11.90 -16.21
N LYS A 181 -6.07 12.04 -16.32
CA LYS A 181 -5.26 11.41 -17.37
C LYS A 181 -5.37 9.88 -17.39
N PHE A 182 -5.62 9.24 -16.24
CA PHE A 182 -5.89 7.80 -16.19
C PHE A 182 -7.29 7.47 -16.68
N LEU A 183 -8.29 8.34 -16.42
CA LEU A 183 -9.64 8.17 -16.97
C LEU A 183 -9.66 8.38 -18.48
N ASP A 184 -8.87 9.31 -18.99
CA ASP A 184 -8.70 9.51 -20.44
C ASP A 184 -8.20 8.23 -21.12
N LEU A 185 -7.33 7.43 -20.49
CA LEU A 185 -6.92 6.13 -21.02
C LEU A 185 -8.10 5.14 -21.11
N PHE A 186 -9.00 5.13 -20.13
CA PHE A 186 -10.23 4.33 -20.19
C PHE A 186 -11.15 4.80 -21.32
N PHE A 187 -11.26 6.09 -21.56
CA PHE A 187 -12.08 6.61 -22.66
C PHE A 187 -11.41 6.39 -24.03
N LEU A 188 -10.09 6.58 -24.16
CA LEU A 188 -9.33 6.32 -25.38
C LEU A 188 -9.38 4.85 -25.81
N THR A 189 -9.29 3.93 -24.86
CA THR A 189 -9.44 2.48 -25.12
C THR A 189 -10.86 2.10 -25.58
N THR A 190 -11.90 2.83 -25.19
CA THR A 190 -13.26 2.62 -25.75
C THR A 190 -13.43 3.16 -27.17
N HIS A 191 -12.63 4.16 -27.58
CA HIS A 191 -12.67 4.69 -28.94
C HIS A 191 -11.86 3.84 -29.93
N THR A 192 -10.78 3.19 -29.50
CA THR A 192 -10.01 2.28 -30.36
C THR A 192 -10.77 0.99 -30.70
N HIS A 193 -11.64 0.49 -29.80
CA HIS A 193 -12.43 -0.71 -30.08
C HIS A 193 -13.60 -0.47 -31.06
N LYS A 194 -13.99 0.78 -31.33
CA LYS A 194 -15.02 1.12 -32.33
C LYS A 194 -14.45 1.44 -33.72
N GLY A 195 -13.13 1.56 -33.87
CA GLY A 195 -12.47 1.94 -35.13
C GLY A 195 -12.10 0.80 -36.08
N SER A 196 -12.34 -0.47 -35.73
CA SER A 196 -11.93 -1.64 -36.54
C SER A 196 -13.07 -2.37 -37.24
N GLN A 197 -14.26 -1.76 -37.34
CA GLN A 197 -15.44 -2.37 -37.97
C GLN A 197 -16.12 -1.46 -39.01
N ALA A 198 -15.33 -0.62 -39.69
CA ALA A 198 -15.82 0.25 -40.76
C ALA A 198 -14.90 0.18 -42.00
N ASP A 199 -14.60 -1.03 -42.45
CA ASP A 199 -14.02 -1.29 -43.77
C ASP A 199 -14.42 -2.70 -44.18
N ILE A 200 -15.63 -2.90 -44.71
CA ILE A 200 -15.97 -3.81 -45.84
C ILE A 200 -17.44 -3.55 -46.20
N SER A 201 -17.72 -2.69 -47.18
CA SER A 201 -18.79 -2.90 -48.17
C SER A 201 -18.90 -1.73 -49.14
N ALA A 202 -18.03 -1.74 -50.16
CA ALA A 202 -18.44 -1.26 -51.48
C ALA A 202 -18.89 -2.49 -52.28
N PRO A 203 -19.98 -2.39 -53.06
CA PRO A 203 -19.97 -3.03 -54.35
C PRO A 203 -20.23 -2.02 -55.46
N ARG A 204 -19.41 -2.17 -56.50
CA ARG A 204 -19.63 -1.63 -57.84
C ARG A 204 -20.97 -2.13 -58.38
N GLY A 205 -21.72 -1.22 -59.01
CA GLY A 205 -22.92 -1.45 -59.80
C GLY A 205 -23.35 -0.14 -60.41
#